data_AF-A0AAT9LQ63-F1
#
_entry.id   AF-A0AAT9LQ63-F1
#
_cell.length_a   1.000
_cell.length_b   1.000
_cell.length_c   1.000
_cell.angle_alpha   90.00
_cell.angle_beta   90.00
_cell.angle_gamma   90.00
#
_symmetry.space_group_name_H-M   'P 1'
#
loop_
_entity.id
_entity.type
_entity.pdbx_description
1 polymer ?
#
loop_
_entity_poly.entity_id
_entity_poly.type
_entity_poly.pdbx_seq_one_letter_code
_entity_poly.pdbx_strand_id
1 'polypeptide(L)' 'MRLAVTPGAISQHLAVLLANGLVTRTRVGGSVLYHRTPRADALINPTA' A
#
# COMPACT_ATOMS: atom_id res chain seq x y z
N MET A 1 -1.32 -9.38 -17.01
CA MET A 1 -0.90 -10.55 -16.21
C MET A 1 -1.25 -10.27 -14.75
N ARG A 2 -2.40 -10.77 -14.27
CA ARG A 2 -2.83 -10.57 -12.87
C ARG A 2 -1.98 -11.53 -12.03
N LEU A 3 -1.13 -11.00 -11.14
CA LEU A 3 -0.45 -11.80 -10.13
C LEU A 3 -1.50 -12.72 -9.47
N ALA A 4 -1.23 -14.02 -9.37
CA ALA A 4 -2.13 -15.02 -8.78
C ALA A 4 -2.25 -14.84 -7.26
N VAL A 5 -2.62 -13.64 -6.83
CA VAL A 5 -2.70 -13.23 -5.44
C VAL A 5 -4.17 -12.97 -5.14
N THR A 6 -4.67 -13.60 -4.08
CA THR A 6 -6.06 -13.44 -3.66
C THR A 6 -6.29 -12.02 -3.13
N PRO A 7 -7.51 -11.47 -3.25
CA PRO A 7 -7.83 -10.16 -2.68
C PRO A 7 -7.54 -10.07 -1.17
N GLY A 8 -7.69 -11.18 -0.44
CA GLY A 8 -7.34 -11.29 0.97
C GLY A 8 -5.84 -11.10 1.23
N ALA A 9 -4.99 -11.75 0.44
CA ALA A 9 -3.54 -11.59 0.55
C ALA A 9 -3.09 -10.15 0.27
N ILE A 10 -3.66 -9.50 -0.76
CA ILE A 10 -3.40 -8.08 -1.03
C ILE A 10 -3.82 -7.20 0.15
N SER A 11 -5.01 -7.45 0.72
CA SER A 11 -5.50 -6.71 1.88
C SER A 11 -4.59 -6.88 3.10
N GLN A 12 -4.07 -8.09 3.31
CA GLN A 12 -3.11 -8.38 4.38
C GLN A 12 -1.79 -7.62 4.16
N HIS A 13 -1.25 -7.61 2.94
CA HIS A 13 -0.04 -6.85 2.63
C HIS A 13 -0.25 -5.34 2.84
N LEU A 14 -1.40 -4.79 2.41
CA LEU A 14 -1.76 -3.40 2.63
C LEU A 14 -1.89 -3.06 4.12
N ALA A 15 -2.37 -3.99 4.94
CA ALA A 15 -2.42 -3.81 6.39
C ALA A 15 -1.01 -3.72 7.00
N VAL A 16 -0.08 -4.58 6.58
CA VAL A 16 1.32 -4.54 7.03
C VAL A 16 2.00 -3.24 6.62
N LEU A 17 1.83 -2.81 5.36
CA LEU A 17 2.40 -1.55 4.87
C LEU A 17 1.82 -0.33 5.60
N LEU A 18 0.51 -0.34 5.89
CA LEU A 18 -0.16 0.71 6.64
C LEU A 18 0.36 0.77 8.09
N ALA A 19 0.50 -0.38 8.75
CA ALA A 19 1.02 -0.47 10.11
C ALA A 19 2.45 0.08 10.24
N ASN A 20 3.24 -0.02 9.17
CA ASN A 20 4.61 0.52 9.10
C ASN A 20 4.68 1.96 8.58
N GLY A 21 3.55 2.62 8.33
CA GLY A 21 3.51 4.00 7.82
C GLY A 21 4.05 4.15 6.39
N LEU A 22 4.09 3.06 5.61
CA LEU A 22 4.55 3.08 4.21
C LEU A 22 3.43 3.44 3.24
N VAL A 23 2.18 3.24 3.65
CA VAL A 23 1.00 3.71 2.92
C VAL A 23 0.04 4.43 3.86
N THR A 24 -0.72 5.38 3.32
CA THR A 24 -1.90 5.95 3.97
C THR A 24 -3.15 5.35 3.35
N ARG A 25 -4.27 5.44 4.07
CA ARG A 25 -5.55 4.89 3.64
C ARG A 25 -6.62 5.97 3.69
N THR A 26 -7.33 6.15 2.58
CA THR A 26 -8.45 7.10 2.47
C THR A 26 -9.69 6.37 1.95
N ARG A 27 -10.83 6.53 2.62
CA ARG A 27 -12.11 6.06 2.08
C ARG A 27 -12.73 7.13 1.21
N VAL A 28 -13.10 6.77 -0.01
CA VAL A 28 -13.78 7.64 -0.97
C VAL A 28 -14.97 6.87 -1.52
N GLY A 29 -16.18 7.31 -1.14
CA GLY A 29 -17.42 6.59 -1.44
C GLY A 29 -17.37 5.15 -0.92
N GLY A 30 -17.59 4.18 -1.81
CA GLY A 30 -17.52 2.74 -1.52
C GLY A 30 -16.14 2.10 -1.63
N SER A 31 -15.09 2.88 -1.91
CA SER A 31 -13.74 2.36 -2.15
C SER A 31 -12.74 2.83 -1.09
N VAL A 32 -11.71 2.02 -0.89
CA VAL A 32 -10.57 2.34 -0.05
C VAL A 32 -9.36 2.55 -0.96
N LEU A 33 -8.82 3.75 -0.93
CA LEU A 33 -7.63 4.13 -1.68
C LEU A 33 -6.41 4.05 -0.75
N TYR A 34 -5.33 3.51 -1.27
CA TYR A 34 -4.03 3.47 -0.60
C TYR A 34 -3.05 4.33 -1.37
N HIS A 35 -2.38 5.24 -0.68
CA HIS A 35 -1.36 6.10 -1.27
C HIS A 35 -0.01 5.85 -0.60
N ARG A 36 1.08 5.88 -1.36
CA ARG A 36 2.43 5.74 -0.82
C ARG A 36 2.81 6.96 0.00
N THR A 37 3.59 6.76 1.05
CA THR A 37 4.17 7.88 1.81
C THR A 37 5.52 8.27 1.21
N PRO A 38 5.98 9.51 1.44
CA PRO A 38 7.35 9.91 1.08
C PRO A 38 8.42 8.97 1.63
N ARG A 39 8.20 8.39 2.82
CA ARG A 39 9.06 7.36 3.42
C ARG A 39 9.12 6.08 2.56
N ALA A 40 7.97 5.61 2.07
CA ALA A 40 7.94 4.48 1.18
C ALA A 40 8.59 4.80 -0.18
N ASP A 41 8.40 6.01 -0.69
CA ASP A 41 9.04 6.44 -1.93
C ASP A 41 10.57 6.50 -1.80
N ALA A 42 11.10 6.97 -0.66
CA ALA A 42 12.53 6.92 -0.35
C ALA A 42 13.08 5.48 -0.22
N LEU A 43 12.28 4.54 0.29
CA LEU A 43 12.68 3.13 0.40
C LEU A 43 12.69 2.42 -0.96
N ILE A 44 11.71 2.74 -1.82
CA ILE A 44 11.60 2.20 -3.17
C ILE A 44 12.69 2.78 -4.07
N ASN A 45 13.06 4.04 -3.85
CA ASN A 45 14.13 4.73 -4.57
C ASN A 45 15.26 5.12 -3.61
N PRO A 46 16.08 4.16 -3.14
CA PRO A 46 17.12 4.40 -2.13
C PRO A 46 18.34 5.21 -2.64
N THR A 47 18.24 5.85 -3.80
CA THR A 47 19.32 6.59 -4.47
C THR A 47 18.83 7.95 -4.99
N ALA A 48 18.47 8.84 -4.07
CA ALA A 48 18.44 10.29 -4.29
C ALA A 48 19.47 10.94 -3.36
#